data_AF-A0A3D4MGH5-F1
#
_entry.id   AF-A0A3D4MGH5-F1
#
_cell.length_a   1.000
_cell.length_b   1.000
_cell.length_c   1.000
_cell.angle_alpha   90.00
_cell.angle_beta   90.00
_cell.angle_gamma   90.00
#
_symmetry.space_group_name_H-M   'P 1'
#
loop_
_entity.id
_entity.type
_entity.pdbx_description
1 polymer ?
#
loop_
_entity_poly.entity_id
_entity_poly.type
_entity_poly.pdbx_seq_one_letter_code
_entity_poly.pdbx_strand_id
1 'polypeptide(L)'
;MNQVKKLARAGALLCLSFNLAACSSTTRDPAQSPTNNNTAPQTAQVASTSLFSTAAHAATPAEDTLRFYNLHTNERIAVPHSIGDSISSEANWFMRDFRRGEPARMDPKLFDLLTQLQDAIEARHPGLRVEYHVISGYRSPATNDGLRSGGGGQAQNSLHMTGQAMDIRVPGLSTRELRDIATCLKLGGVGYYASDDFVHVDTGRVRYWPSRDYLSNLNCSR
;
A
#
# COMPACT_ATOMS: atom_id res chain seq x y z
N MET A 1 17.01 29.68 36.44
CA MET A 1 16.23 30.79 35.87
C MET A 1 15.49 30.25 34.65
N ASN A 2 14.22 29.85 34.81
CA ASN A 2 13.01 30.67 34.55
C ASN A 2 12.85 30.91 33.04
N GLN A 3 11.81 30.47 32.32
CA GLN A 3 10.41 30.28 32.70
C GLN A 3 9.71 29.23 31.82
N VAL A 4 8.78 28.54 32.46
CA VAL A 4 7.76 27.65 31.91
C VAL A 4 6.57 28.50 31.46
N LYS A 5 5.97 28.24 30.29
CA LYS A 5 4.61 28.70 29.99
C LYS A 5 3.75 27.53 29.51
N LYS A 6 3.02 26.95 30.47
CA LYS A 6 1.78 26.20 30.26
C LYS A 6 0.69 27.19 29.89
N LEU A 7 -0.13 26.90 28.88
CA LEU A 7 -1.47 27.47 28.77
C LEU A 7 -2.49 26.35 28.57
N ALA A 8 -3.64 26.56 29.20
CA ALA A 8 -4.60 25.55 29.61
C ALA A 8 -5.72 25.27 28.60
N ARG A 9 -6.39 24.16 28.87
CA ARG A 9 -7.65 23.64 28.31
C ARG A 9 -8.77 24.69 28.18
N ALA A 10 -9.59 24.54 27.15
CA ALA A 10 -11.02 24.79 27.23
C ALA A 10 -11.75 23.72 26.39
N GLY A 11 -12.54 22.89 27.08
CA GLY A 11 -13.52 22.02 26.45
C GLY A 11 -14.87 22.73 26.40
N ALA A 12 -15.67 22.39 25.39
CA ALA A 12 -17.12 22.59 25.40
C ALA A 12 -17.76 21.48 24.56
N LEU A 13 -18.32 20.49 25.25
CA LEU A 13 -19.36 19.61 24.71
C LEU A 13 -20.61 20.46 24.48
N LEU A 14 -21.24 20.31 23.31
CA LEU A 14 -22.63 20.71 23.14
C LEU A 14 -23.42 19.49 22.64
N CYS A 15 -24.02 18.78 23.59
CA CYS A 15 -25.16 17.90 23.36
C CYS A 15 -26.41 18.78 23.19
N LEU A 16 -27.10 18.68 22.06
CA LEU A 16 -28.53 18.97 21.99
C LEU A 16 -29.22 17.86 21.19
N SER A 17 -29.71 16.88 21.93
CA SER A 17 -30.79 15.99 21.53
C SER A 17 -32.12 16.66 21.86
N PHE A 18 -33.02 16.79 20.89
CA PHE A 18 -34.45 17.00 21.13
C PHE A 18 -35.28 16.03 20.29
N ASN A 19 -36.33 15.56 20.94
CA ASN A 19 -37.14 14.39 20.67
C ASN A 19 -38.50 14.76 20.03
N LEU A 20 -39.10 13.75 19.38
CA LEU A 20 -40.52 13.38 19.28
C LEU A 20 -41.59 14.33 18.70
N ALA A 21 -42.32 13.80 17.71
CA ALA A 21 -43.79 13.52 17.69
C ALA A 21 -44.28 13.63 16.22
N ALA A 22 -44.87 12.65 15.54
CA ALA A 22 -45.98 11.70 15.80
C ALA A 22 -47.23 12.05 14.96
N CYS A 23 -47.99 10.99 14.63
CA CYS A 23 -49.36 10.92 14.09
C CYS A 23 -49.52 10.94 12.56
N SER A 24 -49.86 9.82 11.91
CA SER A 24 -51.15 9.06 11.89
C SER A 24 -51.91 9.44 10.60
N SER A 25 -52.68 8.65 9.86
CA SER A 25 -53.15 7.25 9.81
C SER A 25 -54.20 7.24 8.67
N THR A 26 -54.62 6.07 8.15
CA THR A 26 -55.91 5.75 7.44
C THR A 26 -55.65 5.03 6.10
N THR A 27 -56.26 3.91 5.69
CA THR A 27 -57.13 2.85 6.27
C THR A 27 -57.26 1.71 5.23
N ARG A 28 -57.28 0.46 5.70
CA ARG A 28 -58.14 -0.72 5.34
C ARG A 28 -58.31 -1.19 3.86
N ASP A 29 -57.76 -2.38 3.56
CA ASP A 29 -58.37 -3.71 3.26
C ASP A 29 -59.81 -3.82 2.67
N PRO A 30 -60.27 -4.95 2.03
CA PRO A 30 -59.77 -6.35 2.11
C PRO A 30 -59.88 -7.25 0.82
N ALA A 31 -59.53 -8.55 1.00
CA ALA A 31 -60.10 -9.78 0.37
C ALA A 31 -59.63 -10.16 -1.07
N GLN A 32 -59.44 -11.42 -1.49
CA GLN A 32 -59.73 -12.77 -0.98
C GLN A 32 -59.00 -13.81 -1.89
N SER A 33 -58.59 -14.96 -1.35
CA SER A 33 -58.25 -16.18 -2.12
C SER A 33 -59.51 -16.90 -2.64
N PRO A 34 -59.37 -17.83 -3.62
CA PRO A 34 -59.51 -19.25 -3.25
C PRO A 34 -58.66 -20.28 -4.04
N THR A 35 -58.24 -21.31 -3.27
CA THR A 35 -58.18 -22.77 -3.53
C THR A 35 -58.18 -23.36 -4.96
N ASN A 36 -57.31 -24.36 -5.23
CA ASN A 36 -57.71 -25.79 -5.28
C ASN A 36 -56.57 -26.76 -5.70
N ASN A 37 -56.64 -27.95 -5.10
CA ASN A 37 -55.74 -29.11 -5.21
C ASN A 37 -55.93 -29.92 -6.51
N ASN A 38 -54.89 -30.64 -6.96
CA ASN A 38 -55.01 -31.92 -7.67
C ASN A 38 -53.69 -32.76 -7.63
N THR A 39 -53.78 -33.91 -6.96
CA THR A 39 -53.45 -35.29 -7.41
C THR A 39 -52.05 -35.67 -7.99
N ALA A 40 -51.22 -36.28 -7.11
CA ALA A 40 -50.56 -37.61 -7.20
C ALA A 40 -49.50 -37.94 -8.32
N PRO A 41 -48.72 -39.04 -8.21
CA PRO A 41 -47.26 -38.99 -8.04
C PRO A 41 -46.47 -39.61 -9.21
N GLN A 42 -45.28 -39.09 -9.54
CA GLN A 42 -44.38 -39.75 -10.50
C GLN A 42 -42.89 -39.64 -10.11
N THR A 43 -42.36 -40.82 -9.78
CA THR A 43 -41.01 -41.37 -10.08
C THR A 43 -39.77 -40.50 -9.84
N ALA A 44 -39.03 -40.87 -8.79
CA ALA A 44 -37.64 -40.49 -8.58
C ALA A 44 -36.75 -40.99 -9.73
N GLN A 45 -36.06 -40.05 -10.41
CA GLN A 45 -34.92 -40.35 -11.27
C GLN A 45 -33.65 -39.95 -10.54
N VAL A 46 -32.77 -40.93 -10.33
CA VAL A 46 -31.44 -40.75 -9.75
C VAL A 46 -30.54 -40.25 -10.88
N ALA A 47 -30.25 -38.95 -10.90
CA ALA A 47 -29.27 -38.39 -11.82
C ALA A 47 -27.87 -38.66 -11.27
N SER A 48 -27.17 -39.64 -11.85
CA SER A 48 -25.74 -39.86 -11.61
C SER A 48 -24.96 -38.68 -12.20
N THR A 49 -24.56 -37.73 -11.36
CA THR A 49 -23.67 -36.64 -11.72
C THR A 49 -22.25 -37.18 -11.81
N SER A 50 -21.79 -37.44 -13.03
CA SER A 50 -20.37 -37.63 -13.33
C SER A 50 -19.59 -36.39 -12.89
N LEU A 51 -18.76 -36.55 -11.85
CA LEU A 51 -17.84 -35.53 -11.40
C LEU A 51 -16.71 -35.39 -12.43
N PHE A 52 -16.84 -34.43 -13.33
CA PHE A 52 -15.71 -33.95 -14.11
C PHE A 52 -14.76 -33.26 -13.14
N SER A 53 -13.70 -33.96 -12.76
CA SER A 53 -12.60 -33.41 -11.98
C SER A 53 -11.88 -32.38 -12.87
N THR A 54 -12.19 -31.10 -12.69
CA THR A 54 -11.36 -30.04 -13.24
C THR A 54 -10.09 -30.04 -12.40
N ALA A 55 -9.02 -30.59 -12.97
CA ALA A 55 -7.69 -30.39 -12.42
C ALA A 55 -7.41 -28.89 -12.45
N ALA A 56 -7.63 -28.22 -11.32
CA ALA A 56 -7.19 -26.86 -11.11
C ALA A 56 -5.67 -26.86 -11.34
N HIS A 57 -5.23 -26.25 -12.44
CA HIS A 57 -3.83 -25.88 -12.59
C HIS A 57 -3.51 -24.99 -11.39
N ALA A 58 -2.75 -25.53 -10.44
CA ALA A 58 -2.14 -24.73 -9.41
C ALA A 58 -1.27 -23.70 -10.14
N ALA A 59 -1.70 -22.44 -10.13
CA ALA A 59 -0.86 -21.34 -10.56
C ALA A 59 0.44 -21.48 -9.76
N THR A 60 1.56 -21.59 -10.47
CA THR A 60 2.88 -21.35 -9.88
C THR A 60 2.76 -20.11 -9.01
N PRO A 61 3.27 -20.11 -7.76
CA PRO A 61 3.24 -18.90 -6.94
C PRO A 61 3.88 -17.80 -7.78
N ALA A 62 3.10 -16.76 -8.10
CA ALA A 62 3.54 -15.74 -9.04
C ALA A 62 4.77 -15.05 -8.46
N GLU A 63 5.95 -15.36 -9.00
CA GLU A 63 7.20 -14.68 -8.65
C GLU A 63 7.07 -13.16 -8.87
N ASP A 64 6.16 -12.76 -9.77
CA ASP A 64 5.77 -11.39 -10.09
C ASP A 64 4.78 -10.76 -9.06
N THR A 65 4.92 -11.01 -7.75
CA THR A 65 4.05 -10.37 -6.75
C THR A 65 4.84 -9.54 -5.76
N LEU A 66 4.62 -8.22 -5.78
CA LEU A 66 5.13 -7.29 -4.79
C LEU A 66 4.22 -7.26 -3.56
N ARG A 67 4.79 -7.42 -2.37
CA ARG A 67 4.06 -7.36 -1.10
C ARG A 67 4.45 -6.11 -0.33
N PHE A 68 3.46 -5.40 0.18
CA PHE A 68 3.66 -4.16 0.90
C PHE A 68 2.93 -4.15 2.24
N TYR A 69 3.56 -3.51 3.23
CA TYR A 69 2.96 -3.16 4.51
C TYR A 69 3.20 -1.68 4.80
N ASN A 70 2.14 -0.89 4.99
CA ASN A 70 2.26 0.54 5.25
C ASN A 70 2.37 0.79 6.76
N LEU A 71 3.48 1.41 7.17
CA LEU A 71 3.82 1.60 8.59
C LEU A 71 2.95 2.65 9.30
N HIS A 72 2.25 3.50 8.55
CA HIS A 72 1.40 4.54 9.11
C HIS A 72 -0.07 4.13 9.15
N THR A 73 -0.53 3.35 8.17
CA THR A 73 -1.95 2.93 8.07
C THR A 73 -2.19 1.51 8.56
N ASN A 74 -1.14 0.71 8.77
CA ASN A 74 -1.20 -0.73 9.07
C ASN A 74 -1.87 -1.57 7.97
N GLU A 75 -2.02 -1.03 6.77
CA GLU A 75 -2.57 -1.74 5.62
C GLU A 75 -1.54 -2.70 5.02
N ARG A 76 -2.00 -3.81 4.45
CA ARG A 76 -1.21 -4.70 3.60
C ARG A 76 -1.85 -4.84 2.23
N ILE A 77 -1.03 -4.98 1.20
CA ILE A 77 -1.49 -5.32 -0.14
C ILE A 77 -0.47 -6.24 -0.83
N ALA A 78 -0.98 -7.16 -1.64
CA ALA A 78 -0.19 -7.91 -2.61
C ALA A 78 -0.57 -7.40 -4.00
N VAL A 79 0.43 -6.99 -4.77
CA VAL A 79 0.27 -6.41 -6.10
C VAL A 79 0.99 -7.31 -7.09
N PRO A 80 0.25 -8.14 -7.85
CA PRO A 80 0.81 -8.78 -9.04
C PRO A 80 1.31 -7.69 -9.99
N HIS A 81 2.57 -7.74 -10.40
CA HIS A 81 3.21 -6.73 -11.23
C HIS A 81 4.33 -7.34 -12.06
N SER A 82 4.19 -7.29 -13.39
CA SER A 82 5.24 -7.57 -14.36
C SER A 82 5.81 -6.26 -14.92
N ILE A 83 7.04 -6.31 -15.45
CA ILE A 83 7.72 -5.12 -15.98
C ILE A 83 6.88 -4.46 -17.08
N GLY A 84 6.56 -3.18 -16.90
CA GLY A 84 5.76 -2.37 -17.84
C GLY A 84 4.26 -2.35 -17.55
N ASP A 85 3.78 -3.03 -16.52
CA ASP A 85 2.37 -3.04 -16.12
C ASP A 85 1.91 -1.67 -15.59
N SER A 86 0.62 -1.37 -15.79
CA SER A 86 -0.02 -0.20 -15.18
C SER A 86 -0.32 -0.44 -13.69
N ILE A 87 -0.35 0.63 -12.89
CA ILE A 87 -0.67 0.54 -11.46
C ILE A 87 -2.19 0.62 -11.22
N SER A 88 -2.74 -0.36 -10.51
CA SER A 88 -4.17 -0.43 -10.18
C SER A 88 -4.64 0.72 -9.28
N SER A 89 -5.95 0.96 -9.23
CA SER A 89 -6.57 1.94 -8.32
C SER A 89 -6.28 1.63 -6.85
N GLU A 90 -6.27 0.35 -6.49
CA GLU A 90 -6.06 -0.15 -5.13
C GLU A 90 -4.62 0.08 -4.69
N ALA A 91 -3.65 -0.20 -5.58
CA ALA A 91 -2.24 0.09 -5.33
C ALA A 91 -1.98 1.60 -5.23
N ASN A 92 -2.61 2.41 -6.10
CA ASN A 92 -2.55 3.88 -6.00
C ASN A 92 -3.16 4.41 -4.70
N TRP A 93 -4.25 3.82 -4.22
CA TRP A 93 -4.85 4.18 -2.94
C TRP A 93 -3.98 3.74 -1.76
N PHE A 94 -3.38 2.55 -1.81
CA PHE A 94 -2.46 2.09 -0.78
C PHE A 94 -1.25 3.05 -0.64
N MET A 95 -0.74 3.57 -1.77
CA MET A 95 0.39 4.49 -1.82
C MET A 95 0.03 5.97 -1.62
N ARG A 96 -1.23 6.29 -1.30
CA ARG A 96 -1.74 7.65 -1.08
C ARG A 96 -0.93 8.44 -0.05
N ASP A 97 -1.10 9.76 -0.07
CA ASP A 97 -0.67 10.58 1.05
C ASP A 97 -1.59 10.33 2.25
N PHE A 98 -1.15 9.48 3.18
CA PHE A 98 -1.94 9.08 4.34
C PHE A 98 -2.31 10.25 5.27
N ARG A 99 -1.56 11.37 5.23
CA ARG A 99 -1.83 12.54 6.08
C ARG A 99 -3.05 13.32 5.61
N ARG A 100 -3.40 13.18 4.32
CA ARG A 100 -4.47 13.96 3.68
C ARG A 100 -5.54 13.10 3.01
N GLY A 101 -5.29 11.79 2.84
CA GLY A 101 -6.17 10.90 2.10
C GLY A 101 -6.18 11.19 0.60
N GLU A 102 -5.11 11.78 0.06
CA GLU A 102 -5.02 12.14 -1.36
C GLU A 102 -4.43 10.97 -2.17
N PRO A 103 -5.17 10.44 -3.16
CA PRO A 103 -4.74 9.26 -3.92
C PRO A 103 -3.48 9.55 -4.73
N ALA A 104 -2.66 8.52 -4.90
CA ALA A 104 -1.48 8.61 -5.74
C ALA A 104 -1.82 8.43 -7.22
N ARG A 105 -0.95 8.92 -8.09
CA ARG A 105 -0.74 8.39 -9.44
C ARG A 105 0.71 7.91 -9.50
N MET A 106 0.92 6.67 -9.11
CA MET A 106 2.25 6.07 -9.03
C MET A 106 2.84 5.84 -10.42
N ASP A 107 4.15 6.00 -10.55
CA ASP A 107 4.91 5.69 -11.75
C ASP A 107 5.08 4.16 -11.88
N PRO A 108 4.59 3.52 -12.95
CA PRO A 108 4.85 2.11 -13.25
C PRO A 108 6.32 1.70 -13.12
N LYS A 109 7.25 2.57 -13.53
CA LYS A 109 8.68 2.29 -13.47
C LYS A 109 9.21 2.13 -12.05
N LEU A 110 8.52 2.69 -11.06
CA LEU A 110 8.89 2.50 -9.67
C LEU A 110 8.60 1.07 -9.22
N PHE A 111 7.51 0.48 -9.71
CA PHE A 111 7.16 -0.90 -9.44
C PHE A 111 8.08 -1.85 -10.22
N ASP A 112 8.45 -1.50 -11.46
CA ASP A 112 9.49 -2.23 -12.22
C ASP A 112 10.84 -2.27 -11.49
N LEU A 113 11.22 -1.16 -10.84
CA LEU A 113 12.41 -1.07 -10.00
C LEU A 113 12.28 -1.97 -8.77
N LEU A 114 11.12 -1.98 -8.10
CA LEU A 114 10.86 -2.79 -6.92
C LEU A 114 10.83 -4.29 -7.22
N THR A 115 10.35 -4.70 -8.40
CA THR A 115 10.43 -6.09 -8.86
C THR A 115 11.89 -6.51 -9.03
N GLN A 116 12.70 -5.72 -9.75
CA GLN A 116 14.13 -6.02 -9.90
C GLN A 116 14.91 -5.98 -8.57
N LEU A 117 14.48 -5.14 -7.63
CA LEU A 117 15.02 -5.12 -6.28
C LEU A 117 14.65 -6.36 -5.48
N GLN A 118 13.42 -6.86 -5.63
CA GLN A 118 12.98 -8.11 -5.01
C GLN A 118 13.84 -9.28 -5.52
N ASP A 119 13.98 -9.43 -6.84
CA ASP A 119 14.79 -10.48 -7.46
C ASP A 119 16.24 -10.45 -6.96
N ALA A 120 16.81 -9.25 -6.85
CA ALA A 120 18.19 -9.06 -6.40
C ALA A 120 18.39 -9.31 -4.90
N ILE A 121 17.34 -9.17 -4.08
CA ILE A 121 17.34 -9.55 -2.66
C ILE A 121 17.23 -11.07 -2.55
N GLU A 122 16.28 -11.69 -3.25
CA GLU A 122 16.01 -13.12 -3.19
C GLU A 122 17.20 -13.95 -3.71
N ALA A 123 17.91 -13.45 -4.73
CA ALA A 123 19.16 -14.06 -5.20
C ALA A 123 20.27 -14.09 -4.13
N ARG A 124 20.36 -13.07 -3.28
CA ARG A 124 21.37 -12.96 -2.21
C ARG A 124 20.93 -13.62 -0.91
N HIS A 125 19.62 -13.69 -0.68
CA HIS A 125 19.01 -14.24 0.52
C HIS A 125 17.96 -15.29 0.16
N PRO A 126 18.40 -16.49 -0.29
CA PRO A 126 17.47 -17.56 -0.62
C PRO A 126 16.52 -17.87 0.53
N GLY A 127 15.21 -17.84 0.27
CA GLY A 127 14.17 -18.11 1.26
C GLY A 127 13.69 -16.88 2.05
N LEU A 128 14.33 -15.71 1.90
CA LEU A 128 13.79 -14.47 2.43
C LEU A 128 12.56 -14.05 1.61
N ARG A 129 11.39 -14.02 2.25
CA ARG A 129 10.16 -13.52 1.61
C ARG A 129 10.13 -12.00 1.69
N VAL A 130 10.35 -11.33 0.56
CA VAL A 130 10.32 -9.86 0.52
C VAL A 130 8.90 -9.34 0.79
N GLU A 131 8.78 -8.48 1.79
CA GLU A 131 7.65 -7.60 2.06
C GLU A 131 8.23 -6.20 2.28
N TYR A 132 7.89 -5.25 1.39
CA TYR A 132 8.32 -3.87 1.52
C TYR A 132 7.50 -3.18 2.61
N HIS A 133 8.14 -2.86 3.71
CA HIS A 133 7.60 -1.96 4.71
C HIS A 133 7.71 -0.53 4.19
N VAL A 134 6.59 0.06 3.80
CA VAL A 134 6.49 1.40 3.21
C VAL A 134 6.38 2.44 4.32
N ILE A 135 7.36 3.33 4.36
CA ILE A 135 7.35 4.54 5.20
C ILE A 135 6.57 5.63 4.45
N SER A 136 6.87 5.85 3.17
CA SER A 136 6.20 6.87 2.36
C SER A 136 6.16 6.48 0.88
N GLY A 137 4.97 6.54 0.29
CA GLY A 137 4.74 6.50 -1.15
C GLY A 137 4.57 7.92 -1.70
N TYR A 138 3.40 8.23 -2.27
CA TYR A 138 3.07 9.58 -2.72
C TYR A 138 2.99 10.57 -1.55
N ARG A 139 3.46 11.81 -1.81
CA ARG A 139 3.25 12.96 -0.91
C ARG A 139 2.60 14.09 -1.68
N SER A 140 1.51 14.64 -1.17
CA SER A 140 0.92 15.85 -1.73
C SER A 140 1.89 17.04 -1.65
N PRO A 141 1.77 18.05 -2.54
CA PRO A 141 2.51 19.30 -2.41
C PRO A 141 2.36 19.93 -1.02
N ALA A 142 1.14 19.97 -0.49
CA ALA A 142 0.85 20.53 0.82
C ALA A 142 1.58 19.80 1.95
N THR A 143 1.62 18.47 1.92
CA THR A 143 2.39 17.67 2.88
C THR A 143 3.89 17.93 2.73
N ASN A 144 4.42 17.98 1.50
CA ASN A 144 5.83 18.23 1.28
C ASN A 144 6.25 19.60 1.82
N ASP A 145 5.48 20.64 1.55
CA ASP A 145 5.74 22.00 2.05
C ASP A 145 5.59 22.10 3.57
N GLY A 146 4.61 21.39 4.15
CA GLY A 146 4.45 21.30 5.60
C GLY A 146 5.65 20.67 6.29
N LEU A 147 6.17 19.55 5.76
CA LEU A 147 7.36 18.88 6.29
C LEU A 147 8.61 19.77 6.18
N ARG A 148 8.79 20.47 5.05
CA ARG A 148 9.89 21.41 4.84
C ARG A 148 9.84 22.57 5.84
N SER A 149 8.67 23.18 5.99
CA SER A 149 8.48 24.32 6.88
C SER A 149 8.63 23.94 8.36
N GLY A 150 8.35 22.68 8.71
CA GLY A 150 8.58 22.11 10.03
C GLY A 150 10.04 21.79 10.37
N GLY A 151 11.00 22.18 9.52
CA GLY A 151 12.43 21.91 9.70
C GLY A 151 12.92 20.60 9.08
N GLY A 152 12.09 19.93 8.26
CA GLY A 152 12.47 18.73 7.54
C GLY A 152 13.35 18.99 6.31
N GLY A 153 14.18 18.02 5.95
CA GLY A 153 15.13 18.09 4.82
C GLY A 153 14.54 17.74 3.44
N GLN A 154 13.23 17.82 3.24
CA GLN A 154 12.59 17.40 1.99
C GLN A 154 12.90 18.37 0.84
N ALA A 155 13.14 17.82 -0.35
CA ALA A 155 13.37 18.62 -1.56
C ALA A 155 12.09 19.38 -1.97
N GLN A 156 12.25 20.59 -2.52
CA GLN A 156 11.13 21.38 -3.05
C GLN A 156 10.42 20.65 -4.19
N ASN A 157 11.18 20.02 -5.09
CA ASN A 157 10.67 19.23 -6.21
C ASN A 157 10.89 17.73 -5.94
N SER A 158 10.32 17.24 -4.85
CA SER A 158 10.47 15.84 -4.41
C SER A 158 9.75 14.88 -5.37
N LEU A 159 10.41 13.79 -5.76
CA LEU A 159 9.82 12.75 -6.64
C LEU A 159 8.66 11.97 -5.98
N HIS A 160 8.52 12.02 -4.66
CA HIS A 160 7.29 11.55 -4.01
C HIS A 160 6.03 12.29 -4.49
N MET A 161 6.15 13.56 -4.90
CA MET A 161 5.01 14.36 -5.38
C MET A 161 4.58 13.98 -6.80
N THR A 162 5.41 13.24 -7.52
CA THR A 162 5.10 12.74 -8.87
C THR A 162 4.87 11.23 -8.88
N GLY A 163 4.79 10.59 -7.71
CA GLY A 163 4.60 9.13 -7.59
C GLY A 163 5.81 8.31 -8.03
N GLN A 164 7.00 8.94 -8.10
CA GLN A 164 8.23 8.37 -8.65
C GLN A 164 9.22 7.91 -7.60
N ALA A 165 8.86 7.97 -6.32
CA ALA A 165 9.74 7.60 -5.22
C ALA A 165 9.01 6.87 -4.09
N MET A 166 9.75 6.04 -3.37
CA MET A 166 9.28 5.34 -2.18
C MET A 166 10.37 5.28 -1.11
N ASP A 167 9.97 5.48 0.14
CA ASP A 167 10.80 5.25 1.31
C ASP A 167 10.43 3.88 1.89
N ILE A 168 11.38 2.95 1.91
CA ILE A 168 11.16 1.53 2.21
C ILE A 168 12.16 0.95 3.23
N ARG A 169 11.76 -0.16 3.85
CA ARG A 169 12.63 -1.15 4.49
C ARG A 169 12.11 -2.55 4.20
N VAL A 170 12.94 -3.57 4.42
CA VAL A 170 12.55 -4.98 4.24
C VAL A 170 12.90 -5.73 5.53
N PRO A 171 11.92 -6.26 6.28
CA PRO A 171 12.20 -7.08 7.46
C PRO A 171 13.12 -8.26 7.13
N GLY A 172 14.08 -8.52 8.00
CA GLY A 172 15.10 -9.53 7.76
C GLY A 172 16.31 -9.03 6.96
N LEU A 173 16.29 -7.80 6.45
CA LEU A 173 17.40 -7.16 5.75
C LEU A 173 17.79 -5.86 6.44
N SER A 174 19.09 -5.63 6.66
CA SER A 174 19.54 -4.33 7.17
C SER A 174 19.31 -3.23 6.12
N THR A 175 18.94 -2.01 6.54
CA THR A 175 18.76 -0.88 5.59
C THR A 175 20.07 -0.51 4.87
N ARG A 176 21.22 -0.83 5.47
CA ARG A 176 22.54 -0.73 4.83
C ARG A 176 22.64 -1.66 3.62
N GLU A 177 22.26 -2.91 3.80
CA GLU A 177 22.33 -3.92 2.74
C GLU A 177 21.26 -3.69 1.66
N LEU A 178 20.05 -3.29 2.05
CA LEU A 178 19.01 -2.88 1.12
C LEU A 178 19.48 -1.74 0.20
N ARG A 179 20.13 -0.72 0.78
CA ARG A 179 20.75 0.37 0.02
C ARG A 179 21.79 -0.16 -0.96
N ASP A 180 22.64 -1.08 -0.52
CA ASP A 180 23.73 -1.62 -1.33
C ASP A 180 23.19 -2.38 -2.55
N ILE A 181 22.18 -3.22 -2.35
CA ILE A 181 21.50 -3.94 -3.43
C ILE A 181 20.83 -2.95 -4.39
N ALA A 182 20.03 -1.99 -3.88
CA ALA A 182 19.36 -1.00 -4.71
C ALA A 182 20.34 -0.14 -5.52
N THR A 183 21.49 0.20 -4.92
CA THR A 183 22.56 0.95 -5.57
C THR A 183 23.18 0.18 -6.73
N CYS A 184 23.39 -1.13 -6.55
CA CYS A 184 23.95 -2.00 -7.58
C CYS A 184 23.08 -2.14 -8.83
N LEU A 185 21.76 -1.98 -8.69
CA LEU A 185 20.83 -2.04 -9.81
C LEU A 185 20.95 -0.84 -10.76
N LYS A 186 21.36 0.33 -10.25
CA LYS A 186 21.52 1.57 -11.05
C LYS A 186 20.24 1.97 -11.82
N LEU A 187 19.07 1.68 -11.25
CA LEU A 187 17.76 1.95 -11.87
C LEU A 187 17.21 3.35 -11.56
N GLY A 188 17.86 4.10 -10.68
CA GLY A 188 17.50 5.48 -10.37
C GLY A 188 18.19 6.00 -9.11
N GLY A 189 17.55 6.93 -8.40
CA GLY A 189 18.11 7.51 -7.19
C GLY A 189 18.02 6.58 -5.98
N VAL A 190 19.05 6.57 -5.13
CA VAL A 190 19.03 5.84 -3.85
C VAL A 190 19.52 6.75 -2.71
N GLY A 191 18.66 6.97 -1.72
CA GLY A 191 18.98 7.71 -0.50
C GLY A 191 19.07 6.78 0.72
N TYR A 192 20.05 6.97 1.58
CA TYR A 192 20.23 6.18 2.79
C TYR A 192 20.05 7.03 4.04
N TYR A 193 19.04 6.68 4.84
CA TYR A 193 18.65 7.40 6.05
C TYR A 193 18.87 6.49 7.26
N ALA A 194 20.12 6.35 7.68
CA ALA A 194 20.51 5.41 8.74
C ALA A 194 19.81 5.72 10.09
N SER A 195 19.70 6.99 10.46
CA SER A 195 19.08 7.42 11.72
C SER A 195 17.57 7.15 11.76
N ASP A 196 16.92 7.23 10.60
CA ASP A 196 15.48 7.03 10.45
C ASP A 196 15.12 5.58 10.04
N ASP A 197 16.14 4.73 9.83
CA ASP A 197 16.05 3.34 9.42
C ASP A 197 15.19 3.08 8.16
N PHE A 198 15.51 3.79 7.07
CA PHE A 198 14.93 3.50 5.76
C PHE A 198 15.88 3.79 4.59
N VAL A 199 15.50 3.25 3.43
CA VAL A 199 16.11 3.52 2.12
C VAL A 199 15.09 4.21 1.22
N HIS A 200 15.49 5.32 0.62
CA HIS A 200 14.75 5.98 -0.43
C HIS A 200 15.16 5.38 -1.79
N VAL A 201 14.18 5.06 -2.63
CA VAL A 201 14.40 4.69 -4.04
C VAL A 201 13.50 5.52 -4.94
N ASP A 202 14.01 5.93 -6.10
CA ASP A 202 13.24 6.70 -7.08
C ASP A 202 13.62 6.40 -8.53
N THR A 203 12.74 6.75 -9.48
CA THR A 203 12.93 6.55 -10.93
C THR A 203 13.60 7.73 -11.64
N GLY A 204 14.17 8.67 -10.88
CA GLY A 204 14.92 9.80 -11.42
C GLY A 204 16.31 9.42 -11.93
N ARG A 205 17.16 10.43 -12.17
CA ARG A 205 18.55 10.20 -12.56
C ARG A 205 19.29 9.39 -11.50
N VAL A 206 20.14 8.45 -11.94
CA VAL A 206 21.03 7.68 -11.06
C VAL A 206 21.89 8.62 -10.23
N ARG A 207 21.68 8.60 -8.92
CA ARG A 207 22.37 9.43 -7.92
C ARG A 207 22.21 8.82 -6.54
N TYR A 208 23.14 9.11 -5.64
CA TYR A 208 23.19 8.46 -4.33
C TYR A 208 23.47 9.48 -3.23
N TRP A 209 22.79 9.37 -2.08
CA TRP A 209 23.03 10.26 -0.95
C TRP A 209 22.88 9.58 0.42
N PRO A 210 23.66 9.98 1.44
CA PRO A 210 24.74 10.98 1.39
C PRO A 210 25.93 10.51 0.53
N SER A 211 26.42 11.34 -0.40
CA SER A 211 27.51 10.90 -1.28
C SER A 211 28.83 10.93 -0.50
N ARG A 212 29.51 9.77 -0.35
CA ARG A 212 30.88 9.55 -0.88
C ARG A 212 31.69 8.34 -0.38
N ASP A 213 31.41 7.68 0.74
CA ASP A 213 32.34 6.62 1.22
C ASP A 213 31.82 5.18 1.14
N TYR A 214 30.51 4.95 1.12
CA TYR A 214 29.98 3.57 1.07
C TYR A 214 29.92 2.98 -0.35
N LEU A 215 30.04 3.80 -1.40
CA LEU A 215 30.03 3.31 -2.79
C LEU A 215 31.36 2.67 -3.20
N SER A 216 32.49 3.09 -2.62
CA SER A 216 33.81 2.64 -3.04
C SER A 216 34.09 1.17 -2.71
N ASN A 217 33.37 0.60 -1.74
CA ASN A 217 33.50 -0.80 -1.30
C ASN A 217 32.27 -1.64 -1.69
N LEU A 218 31.38 -1.11 -2.51
CA LEU A 218 30.15 -1.80 -2.88
C LEU A 218 30.46 -2.97 -3.82
N ASN A 219 30.22 -4.19 -3.36
CA ASN A 219 30.35 -5.38 -4.19
C ASN A 219 29.01 -5.70 -4.87
N CYS A 220 28.93 -5.41 -6.17
CA CYS A 220 27.76 -5.70 -6.98
C CYS A 220 27.79 -7.06 -7.67
N SER A 221 28.78 -7.90 -7.36
CA SER A 221 28.74 -9.31 -7.76
C SER A 221 27.48 -9.97 -7.19
N ARG A 222 26.84 -10.79 -8.03
CA ARG A 222 25.63 -11.54 -7.68
C ARG A 222 25.96 -12.63 -6.68
#